data_AF-A0A6G6J759-F1
#
_entry.id   AF-A0A6G6J759-F1
#
_cell.length_a   1.000
_cell.length_b   1.000
_cell.length_c   1.000
_cell.angle_alpha   90.00
_cell.angle_beta   90.00
_cell.angle_gamma   90.00
#
_symmetry.space_group_name_H-M   'P 1'
#
loop_
_entity.id
_entity.type
_entity.pdbx_description
1 polymer ?
#
loop_
_entity_poly.entity_id
_entity_poly.type
_entity_poly.pdbx_seq_one_letter_code
_entity_poly.pdbx_strand_id
1 'polypeptide(L)'
;MSDQPSAAKTIAGAQQEGTLRPINRVKLRAQLGMVNEVTAASIRRAISFVIERALDYYQVVAYTGPGYVFGRVDSDFPSALYAAPHHNYMYDRWDHREMSPTHPTCSIEKLINEAGWLCLDTACRVAVFELALEVPEAKKVLEHARSAVMSMCEDRTISEVNWRESRRRLGTPGVRKILRRMLAKLPAVDIGRGSIRPVILAPGALRSGLNHVTDWSNGSTPLAAAV
;
A
#
# COMPACT_ATOMS: atom_id res chain seq x y z
N MET A 1 -23.98 -10.69 -20.67
CA MET A 1 -22.61 -10.39 -21.11
C MET A 1 -21.84 -10.00 -19.87
N SER A 2 -20.91 -10.86 -19.41
CA SER A 2 -20.04 -10.51 -18.29
C SER A 2 -19.00 -9.53 -18.84
N ASP A 3 -19.10 -8.25 -18.44
CA ASP A 3 -18.11 -7.24 -18.82
C ASP A 3 -16.73 -7.78 -18.43
N GLN A 4 -15.88 -8.04 -19.43
CA GLN A 4 -14.47 -8.30 -19.20
C GLN A 4 -13.96 -7.16 -18.30
N PRO A 5 -13.28 -7.45 -17.18
CA PRO A 5 -12.76 -6.38 -16.33
C PRO A 5 -11.92 -5.45 -17.22
N SER A 6 -12.25 -4.16 -17.21
CA SER A 6 -11.56 -3.12 -17.99
C SER A 6 -10.06 -3.40 -17.93
N ALA A 7 -9.44 -3.70 -19.07
CA ALA A 7 -8.13 -4.36 -19.13
C ALA A 7 -7.17 -3.69 -18.15
N ALA A 8 -6.88 -4.37 -17.03
CA ALA A 8 -5.95 -3.86 -16.05
C ALA A 8 -4.60 -3.71 -16.76
N LYS A 9 -4.05 -2.50 -16.73
CA LYS A 9 -2.82 -2.17 -17.42
C LYS A 9 -1.64 -2.47 -16.51
N THR A 10 -0.48 -2.72 -17.11
CA THR A 10 0.77 -2.72 -16.35
C THR A 10 1.14 -1.29 -15.97
N ILE A 11 1.91 -1.11 -14.90
CA ILE A 11 2.37 0.22 -14.47
C ILE A 11 3.20 0.86 -15.59
N ALA A 12 4.09 0.10 -16.23
CA ALA A 12 4.90 0.57 -17.36
C ALA A 12 4.02 0.99 -18.56
N GLY A 13 3.01 0.20 -18.93
CA GLY A 13 2.09 0.54 -20.01
C GLY A 13 1.31 1.82 -19.70
N ALA A 14 0.81 1.96 -18.48
CA ALA A 14 0.10 3.16 -18.05
C ALA A 14 1.00 4.41 -18.00
N GLN A 15 2.29 4.26 -17.70
CA GLN A 15 3.28 5.34 -17.78
C GLN A 15 3.53 5.78 -19.22
N GLN A 16 3.73 4.83 -20.15
CA GLN A 16 3.98 5.11 -21.56
C GLN A 16 2.81 5.83 -22.21
N GLU A 17 1.58 5.45 -21.86
CA GLU A 17 0.35 6.07 -22.35
C GLU A 17 -0.02 7.38 -21.61
N GLY A 18 0.71 7.74 -20.56
CA GLY A 18 0.42 8.94 -19.75
C GLY A 18 -0.88 8.85 -18.93
N THR A 19 -1.43 7.66 -18.74
CA THR A 19 -2.67 7.44 -17.95
C THR A 19 -2.39 7.30 -16.45
N LEU A 20 -1.17 6.94 -16.08
CA LEU A 20 -0.71 6.97 -14.68
C LEU A 20 -0.25 8.39 -14.32
N ARG A 21 -0.83 8.97 -13.28
CA ARG A 21 -0.43 10.29 -12.76
C ARG A 21 1.09 10.29 -12.44
N PRO A 22 1.85 11.30 -12.89
CA PRO A 22 3.27 11.40 -12.57
C PRO A 22 3.50 11.72 -11.09
N ILE A 23 4.64 11.28 -10.55
CA ILE A 23 5.04 11.60 -9.18
C ILE A 23 5.24 13.12 -9.05
N ASN A 24 4.65 13.72 -8.02
CA ASN A 24 4.90 15.13 -7.69
C ASN A 24 6.29 15.28 -7.03
N ARG A 25 7.32 15.32 -7.87
CA ARG A 25 8.73 15.41 -7.46
C ARG A 25 9.02 16.61 -6.57
N VAL A 26 8.38 17.75 -6.84
CA VAL A 26 8.57 18.99 -6.08
C VAL A 26 8.06 18.82 -4.65
N LYS A 27 6.81 18.35 -4.48
CA LYS A 27 6.23 18.08 -3.16
C LYS A 27 7.04 17.01 -2.41
N LEU A 28 7.44 15.95 -3.10
CA LEU A 28 8.20 14.84 -2.53
C LEU A 28 9.56 15.31 -1.97
N ARG A 29 10.36 16.01 -2.79
CA ARG A 29 11.66 16.55 -2.36
C ARG A 29 11.54 17.61 -1.28
N ALA A 30 10.55 18.49 -1.35
CA ALA A 30 10.33 19.48 -0.31
C ALA A 30 10.04 18.86 1.07
N GLN A 31 9.37 17.70 1.11
CA GLN A 31 8.96 17.05 2.36
C GLN A 31 9.94 15.99 2.86
N LEU A 32 10.68 15.33 1.95
CA LEU A 32 11.53 14.19 2.25
C LEU A 32 13.00 14.33 1.81
N GLY A 33 13.36 15.32 0.98
CA GLY A 33 14.70 15.47 0.40
C GLY A 33 15.81 15.92 1.37
N MET A 34 15.45 16.32 2.59
CA MET A 34 16.42 16.66 3.65
C MET A 34 16.30 15.72 4.86
N VAL A 35 15.71 14.54 4.66
CA VAL A 35 15.53 13.58 5.74
C VAL A 35 16.85 12.86 6.01
N ASN A 36 17.63 13.42 6.92
CA ASN A 36 18.89 12.84 7.37
C ASN A 36 18.69 11.73 8.41
N GLU A 37 17.54 11.74 9.09
CA GLU A 37 17.21 10.78 10.15
C GLU A 37 15.76 10.28 10.05
N VAL A 38 15.55 9.04 10.47
CA VAL A 38 14.21 8.45 10.60
C VAL A 38 13.57 9.02 11.86
N THR A 39 12.52 9.83 11.68
CA THR A 39 11.68 10.39 12.76
C THR A 39 10.24 9.98 12.53
N ALA A 40 9.43 9.94 13.59
CA ALA A 40 8.01 9.65 13.50
C ALA A 40 7.27 10.66 12.61
N ALA A 41 7.71 11.93 12.60
CA ALA A 41 7.14 12.95 11.73
C ALA A 41 7.49 12.71 10.26
N SER A 42 8.72 12.28 9.93
CA SER A 42 9.07 11.92 8.55
C SER A 42 8.34 10.66 8.09
N ILE A 43 8.15 9.67 8.97
CA ILE A 43 7.32 8.49 8.70
C ILE A 43 5.88 8.91 8.38
N ARG A 44 5.26 9.78 9.17
CA ARG A 44 3.89 10.29 8.90
C ARG A 44 3.78 10.91 7.51
N ARG A 45 4.71 11.78 7.13
CA ARG A 45 4.74 12.40 5.81
C ARG A 45 4.89 11.35 4.71
N ALA A 46 5.82 10.41 4.89
CA ALA A 46 6.06 9.33 3.93
C ALA A 46 4.85 8.41 3.74
N ILE A 47 4.06 8.13 4.79
CA ILE A 47 2.80 7.35 4.67
C ILE A 47 1.86 8.01 3.65
N SER A 48 1.72 9.34 3.69
CA SER A 48 0.86 10.04 2.74
C SER A 48 1.27 9.81 1.29
N PHE A 49 2.56 9.90 0.99
CA PHE A 49 3.09 9.64 -0.36
C PHE A 49 2.94 8.19 -0.80
N VAL A 50 3.19 7.22 0.10
CA VAL A 50 3.04 5.80 -0.22
C VAL A 50 1.56 5.48 -0.51
N ILE A 51 0.62 5.98 0.29
CA ILE A 51 -0.82 5.76 0.04
C ILE A 51 -1.29 6.49 -1.23
N GLU A 52 -0.90 7.76 -1.42
CA GLU A 52 -1.21 8.53 -2.64
C GLU A 52 -0.72 7.76 -3.88
N ARG A 53 0.51 7.23 -3.85
CA ARG A 53 1.06 6.50 -4.99
C ARG A 53 0.38 5.15 -5.22
N ALA A 54 0.06 4.41 -4.16
CA ALA A 54 -0.71 3.17 -4.27
C ALA A 54 -2.13 3.43 -4.82
N LEU A 55 -2.76 4.55 -4.44
CA LEU A 55 -4.04 4.98 -5.00
C LEU A 55 -3.96 5.28 -6.50
N ASP A 56 -2.86 5.89 -6.97
CA ASP A 56 -2.61 6.13 -8.39
C ASP A 56 -2.47 4.81 -9.15
N TYR A 57 -1.74 3.82 -8.61
CA TYR A 57 -1.66 2.50 -9.25
C TYR A 57 -3.04 1.86 -9.40
N TYR A 58 -3.88 1.87 -8.36
CA TYR A 58 -5.22 1.30 -8.42
C TYR A 58 -6.21 2.06 -9.32
N GLN A 59 -5.78 3.11 -10.03
CA GLN A 59 -6.53 3.68 -11.15
C GLN A 59 -6.29 2.92 -12.46
N VAL A 60 -5.17 2.22 -12.58
CA VAL A 60 -4.71 1.57 -13.82
C VAL A 60 -4.50 0.05 -13.67
N VAL A 61 -4.07 -0.40 -12.49
CA VAL A 61 -3.94 -1.81 -12.12
C VAL A 61 -5.16 -2.26 -11.29
N ALA A 62 -5.46 -3.55 -11.31
CA ALA A 62 -6.49 -4.14 -10.48
C ALA A 62 -5.93 -4.68 -9.15
N TYR A 63 -6.80 -4.85 -8.16
CA TYR A 63 -6.45 -5.47 -6.89
C TYR A 63 -6.81 -6.96 -6.89
N THR A 64 -5.93 -7.80 -6.32
CA THR A 64 -6.05 -9.27 -6.36
C THR A 64 -6.14 -9.96 -5.01
N GLY A 65 -6.10 -9.22 -3.89
CA GLY A 65 -6.08 -9.84 -2.55
C GLY A 65 -4.73 -10.53 -2.21
N PRO A 66 -4.58 -11.02 -0.95
CA PRO A 66 -3.44 -11.86 -0.56
C PRO A 66 -3.47 -13.21 -1.28
N GLY A 67 -2.29 -13.70 -1.68
CA GLY A 67 -2.11 -15.03 -2.28
C GLY A 67 -1.43 -16.01 -1.33
N TYR A 68 -1.29 -17.25 -1.77
CA TYR A 68 -0.55 -18.27 -1.02
C TYR A 68 0.96 -18.10 -1.18
N VAL A 69 1.70 -18.01 -0.07
CA VAL A 69 3.15 -17.83 -0.10
C VAL A 69 3.88 -18.69 0.93
N PHE A 70 4.69 -19.65 0.46
CA PHE A 70 5.55 -20.50 1.29
C PHE A 70 4.82 -21.11 2.51
N GLY A 71 3.63 -21.69 2.33
CA GLY A 71 2.84 -22.25 3.44
C GLY A 71 1.96 -21.25 4.19
N ARG A 72 2.06 -19.94 3.88
CA ARG A 72 1.21 -18.90 4.44
C ARG A 72 0.12 -18.51 3.45
N VAL A 73 -1.11 -18.90 3.77
CA VAL A 73 -2.33 -18.59 3.00
C VAL A 73 -2.69 -17.10 3.07
N ASP A 74 -1.93 -16.31 3.83
CA ASP A 74 -2.31 -14.98 4.27
C ASP A 74 -1.25 -13.91 3.94
N SER A 75 -0.29 -14.25 3.07
CA SER A 75 0.80 -13.36 2.69
C SER A 75 0.39 -12.37 1.60
N ASP A 76 0.65 -11.09 1.86
CA ASP A 76 0.40 -10.00 0.92
C ASP A 76 1.55 -9.83 -0.10
N PHE A 77 2.40 -10.84 -0.36
CA PHE A 77 3.54 -10.71 -1.28
C PHE A 77 4.06 -12.04 -1.89
N PRO A 78 4.28 -12.16 -3.21
CA PRO A 78 3.69 -11.45 -4.35
C PRO A 78 2.65 -12.32 -5.05
N SER A 79 1.37 -11.94 -5.00
CA SER A 79 0.29 -12.55 -5.80
C SER A 79 0.17 -11.93 -7.21
N ALA A 80 1.25 -11.32 -7.71
CA ALA A 80 1.16 -10.18 -8.64
C ALA A 80 1.65 -10.44 -10.09
N LEU A 81 2.17 -11.62 -10.43
CA LEU A 81 2.65 -11.89 -11.78
C LEU A 81 1.66 -12.73 -12.61
N TYR A 82 1.36 -12.24 -13.82
CA TYR A 82 0.51 -12.83 -14.87
C TYR A 82 -0.92 -13.25 -14.48
N ALA A 83 -1.78 -12.27 -14.27
CA ALA A 83 -3.23 -12.49 -14.31
C ALA A 83 -3.79 -12.10 -15.69
N ALA A 84 -3.48 -12.85 -16.75
CA ALA A 84 -4.38 -12.76 -17.91
C ALA A 84 -5.77 -13.21 -17.41
N PRO A 85 -6.81 -12.35 -17.46
CA PRO A 85 -8.13 -12.73 -16.97
C PRO A 85 -8.60 -13.91 -17.81
N HIS A 86 -8.88 -15.04 -17.15
CA HIS A 86 -9.42 -16.22 -17.82
C HIS A 86 -10.88 -16.36 -17.42
N HIS A 87 -11.75 -16.47 -18.41
CA HIS A 87 -13.17 -16.69 -18.15
C HIS A 87 -13.37 -18.15 -17.73
N ASN A 88 -13.80 -18.35 -16.48
CA ASN A 88 -14.18 -19.65 -15.98
C ASN A 88 -15.63 -19.94 -16.38
N TYR A 89 -15.79 -20.60 -17.53
CA TYR A 89 -17.10 -20.93 -18.11
C TYR A 89 -17.97 -21.81 -17.21
N MET A 90 -17.38 -22.59 -16.29
CA MET A 90 -18.14 -23.46 -15.38
C MET A 90 -18.87 -22.67 -14.28
N TYR A 91 -18.28 -21.56 -13.84
CA TYR A 91 -18.83 -20.73 -12.75
C TYR A 91 -19.24 -19.32 -13.22
N ASP A 92 -19.26 -19.10 -14.53
CA ASP A 92 -19.56 -17.82 -15.20
C ASP A 92 -18.88 -16.61 -14.53
N ARG A 93 -17.58 -16.75 -14.25
CA ARG A 93 -16.80 -15.72 -13.55
C ARG A 93 -15.41 -15.55 -14.17
N TRP A 94 -14.86 -14.35 -14.06
CA TRP A 94 -13.48 -14.08 -14.42
C TRP A 94 -12.55 -14.48 -13.27
N ASP A 95 -11.67 -15.44 -13.52
CA ASP A 95 -10.64 -15.89 -12.58
C ASP A 95 -9.26 -15.37 -13.05
N HIS A 96 -8.28 -15.35 -12.16
CA HIS A 96 -6.89 -15.01 -12.48
C HIS A 96 -5.97 -16.15 -12.05
N ARG A 97 -4.88 -16.37 -12.80
CA ARG A 97 -3.87 -17.37 -12.43
C ARG A 97 -2.84 -16.70 -11.52
N GLU A 98 -2.89 -17.00 -10.23
CA GLU A 98 -1.84 -16.58 -9.29
C GLU A 98 -0.52 -17.27 -9.66
N MET A 99 0.54 -16.50 -9.91
CA MET A 99 1.89 -17.07 -9.93
C MET A 99 2.34 -17.43 -8.51
N SER A 100 3.03 -18.56 -8.39
CA SER A 100 3.64 -18.94 -7.13
C SER A 100 4.73 -17.94 -6.71
N PRO A 101 4.77 -17.49 -5.46
CA PRO A 101 5.82 -16.63 -4.88
C PRO A 101 7.23 -17.22 -4.97
N THR A 102 7.33 -18.54 -5.18
CA THR A 102 8.61 -19.23 -5.39
C THR A 102 9.24 -18.93 -6.74
N HIS A 103 8.59 -18.16 -7.61
CA HIS A 103 9.16 -17.90 -8.93
C HIS A 103 10.29 -16.86 -8.84
N PRO A 104 11.51 -17.18 -9.32
CA PRO A 104 12.69 -16.30 -9.26
C PRO A 104 12.57 -14.99 -10.05
N THR A 105 11.40 -14.69 -10.62
CA THR A 105 11.14 -13.53 -11.48
C THR A 105 10.31 -12.43 -10.83
N CYS A 106 10.02 -12.46 -9.53
CA CYS A 106 9.26 -11.40 -8.84
C CYS A 106 10.12 -10.19 -8.42
N SER A 107 10.97 -9.67 -9.31
CA SER A 107 11.70 -8.42 -9.06
C SER A 107 10.74 -7.22 -9.16
N ILE A 108 11.15 -6.05 -8.63
CA ILE A 108 10.33 -4.83 -8.75
C ILE A 108 10.20 -4.40 -10.21
N GLU A 109 11.27 -4.53 -11.02
CA GLU A 109 11.19 -4.18 -12.44
C GLU A 109 10.17 -5.07 -13.18
N LYS A 110 10.17 -6.37 -12.88
CA LYS A 110 9.19 -7.33 -13.39
C LYS A 110 7.76 -6.93 -13.01
N LEU A 111 7.53 -6.55 -11.76
CA LEU A 111 6.22 -6.10 -11.30
C LEU A 111 5.76 -4.83 -12.03
N ILE A 112 6.64 -3.85 -12.25
CA ILE A 112 6.31 -2.62 -12.99
C ILE A 112 5.94 -2.93 -14.45
N ASN A 113 6.70 -3.81 -15.09
CA ASN A 113 6.55 -4.12 -16.51
C ASN A 113 5.39 -5.07 -16.82
N GLU A 114 5.16 -6.06 -15.97
CA GLU A 114 4.33 -7.23 -16.30
C GLU A 114 3.06 -7.34 -15.42
N ALA A 115 2.98 -6.66 -14.27
CA ALA A 115 1.83 -6.82 -13.36
C ALA A 115 0.65 -5.92 -13.72
N GLY A 116 -0.47 -6.52 -14.13
CA GLY A 116 -1.78 -5.85 -14.20
C GLY A 116 -2.59 -5.91 -12.90
N TRP A 117 -2.15 -6.72 -11.92
CA TRP A 117 -2.85 -6.96 -10.66
C TRP A 117 -1.87 -6.93 -9.50
N LEU A 118 -2.18 -6.15 -8.46
CA LEU A 118 -1.32 -6.00 -7.28
C LEU A 118 -2.13 -6.13 -5.99
N CYS A 119 -1.68 -6.96 -5.05
CA CYS A 119 -2.07 -6.84 -3.65
C CYS A 119 -1.49 -5.56 -3.02
N LEU A 120 -1.96 -5.20 -1.82
CA LEU A 120 -1.64 -3.91 -1.21
C LEU A 120 -0.18 -3.78 -0.80
N ASP A 121 0.43 -4.79 -0.16
CA ASP A 121 1.85 -4.71 0.21
C ASP A 121 2.73 -4.64 -1.04
N THR A 122 2.42 -5.40 -2.11
CA THR A 122 3.16 -5.29 -3.38
C THR A 122 3.02 -3.89 -4.00
N ALA A 123 1.82 -3.33 -4.06
CA ALA A 123 1.63 -1.96 -4.53
C ALA A 123 2.43 -0.95 -3.70
N CYS A 124 2.47 -1.11 -2.37
CA CYS A 124 3.26 -0.26 -1.49
C CYS A 124 4.78 -0.45 -1.70
N ARG A 125 5.26 -1.67 -1.99
CA ARG A 125 6.68 -1.92 -2.31
C ARG A 125 7.09 -1.25 -3.61
N VAL A 126 6.27 -1.36 -4.65
CA VAL A 126 6.51 -0.67 -5.92
C VAL A 126 6.49 0.85 -5.70
N ALA A 127 5.56 1.36 -4.89
CA ALA A 127 5.51 2.77 -4.52
C ALA A 127 6.78 3.22 -3.79
N VAL A 128 7.24 2.48 -2.78
CA VAL A 128 8.49 2.77 -2.07
C VAL A 128 9.68 2.78 -3.02
N PHE A 129 9.76 1.81 -3.93
CA PHE A 129 10.83 1.77 -4.94
C PHE A 129 10.81 3.01 -5.84
N GLU A 130 9.68 3.35 -6.46
CA GLU A 130 9.60 4.52 -7.34
C GLU A 130 9.88 5.83 -6.60
N LEU A 131 9.35 5.99 -5.39
CA LEU A 131 9.60 7.18 -4.57
C LEU A 131 11.08 7.28 -4.13
N ALA A 132 11.73 6.14 -3.86
CA ALA A 132 13.14 6.07 -3.49
C ALA A 132 14.08 6.29 -4.69
N LEU A 133 13.63 6.07 -5.93
CA LEU A 133 14.39 6.50 -7.12
C LEU A 133 14.48 8.03 -7.20
N GLU A 134 13.43 8.73 -6.76
CA GLU A 134 13.36 10.20 -6.78
C GLU A 134 14.08 10.86 -5.58
N VAL A 135 14.01 10.21 -4.41
CA VAL A 135 14.61 10.66 -3.13
C VAL A 135 15.29 9.47 -2.41
N PRO A 136 16.48 9.03 -2.85
CA PRO A 136 17.17 7.85 -2.32
C PRO A 136 17.46 7.92 -0.82
N GLU A 137 17.79 9.11 -0.31
CA GLU A 137 18.05 9.39 1.09
C GLU A 137 16.87 9.04 2.00
N ALA A 138 15.64 9.12 1.49
CA ALA A 138 14.42 8.82 2.23
C ALA A 138 14.01 7.34 2.19
N LYS A 139 14.77 6.46 1.50
CA LYS A 139 14.40 5.04 1.31
C LYS A 139 14.02 4.33 2.61
N LYS A 140 14.81 4.51 3.68
CA LYS A 140 14.53 3.87 4.96
C LYS A 140 13.21 4.36 5.57
N VAL A 141 12.91 5.66 5.48
CA VAL A 141 11.65 6.23 5.96
C VAL A 141 10.46 5.73 5.14
N LEU A 142 10.63 5.59 3.82
CA LEU A 142 9.61 5.03 2.93
C LEU A 142 9.31 3.55 3.26
N GLU A 143 10.31 2.73 3.59
CA GLU A 143 10.10 1.35 4.05
C GLU A 143 9.37 1.27 5.40
N HIS A 144 9.67 2.18 6.33
CA HIS A 144 8.88 2.32 7.55
C HIS A 144 7.44 2.73 7.22
N ALA A 145 7.23 3.68 6.32
CA ALA A 145 5.90 4.10 5.89
C ALA A 145 5.08 2.95 5.28
N ARG A 146 5.68 2.10 4.44
CA ARG A 146 5.04 0.87 3.94
C ARG A 146 4.58 -0.03 5.09
N SER A 147 5.44 -0.28 6.08
CA SER A 147 5.09 -1.09 7.25
C SER A 147 3.96 -0.46 8.08
N ALA A 148 3.95 0.87 8.18
CA ALA A 148 2.89 1.63 8.84
C ALA A 148 1.55 1.51 8.10
N VAL A 149 1.54 1.58 6.77
CA VAL A 149 0.32 1.39 5.95
C VAL A 149 -0.30 0.03 6.25
N MET A 150 0.49 -1.04 6.26
CA MET A 150 -0.02 -2.37 6.59
C MET A 150 -0.57 -2.45 8.01
N SER A 151 0.12 -1.83 8.99
CA SER A 151 -0.36 -1.77 10.38
C SER A 151 -1.67 -0.99 10.51
N MET A 152 -1.82 0.11 9.77
CA MET A 152 -3.07 0.88 9.70
C MET A 152 -4.23 0.08 9.08
N CYS A 153 -3.95 -0.82 8.13
CA CYS A 153 -4.97 -1.72 7.59
C CYS A 153 -5.44 -2.73 8.66
N GLU A 154 -4.50 -3.31 9.40
CA GLU A 154 -4.79 -4.30 10.45
C GLU A 154 -5.58 -3.71 11.64
N ASP A 155 -5.42 -2.42 11.93
CA ASP A 155 -6.22 -1.72 12.93
C ASP A 155 -7.62 -1.37 12.41
N ARG A 156 -8.64 -2.08 12.90
CA ARG A 156 -10.05 -1.88 12.53
C ARG A 156 -10.56 -0.47 12.83
N THR A 157 -10.03 0.22 13.83
CA THR A 157 -10.46 1.60 14.18
C THR A 157 -10.02 2.59 13.11
N ILE A 158 -8.87 2.31 12.49
CA ILE A 158 -8.31 3.11 11.40
C ILE A 158 -8.95 2.69 10.07
N SER A 159 -8.85 1.42 9.70
CA SER A 159 -9.30 0.89 8.40
C SER A 159 -10.82 0.74 8.26
N GLU A 160 -11.55 0.72 9.38
CA GLU A 160 -13.00 0.47 9.49
C GLU A 160 -13.46 -0.91 9.02
N VAL A 161 -12.51 -1.80 8.73
CA VAL A 161 -12.81 -3.15 8.28
C VAL A 161 -11.98 -4.14 9.09
N ASN A 162 -12.49 -5.36 9.22
CA ASN A 162 -11.63 -6.45 9.65
C ASN A 162 -10.76 -6.86 8.47
N TRP A 163 -9.55 -6.29 8.36
CA TRP A 163 -8.68 -6.48 7.20
C TRP A 163 -8.41 -7.95 6.90
N ARG A 164 -8.12 -8.77 7.93
CA ARG A 164 -7.81 -10.20 7.77
C ARG A 164 -8.94 -10.96 7.07
N GLU A 165 -10.18 -10.64 7.42
CA GLU A 165 -11.38 -11.29 6.86
C GLU A 165 -11.83 -10.68 5.53
N SER A 166 -11.61 -9.38 5.36
CA SER A 166 -12.20 -8.61 4.26
C SER A 166 -11.30 -8.56 3.03
N ARG A 167 -9.97 -8.55 3.20
CA ARG A 167 -9.01 -8.22 2.12
C ARG A 167 -9.16 -9.04 0.85
N ARG A 168 -9.63 -10.29 0.91
CA ARG A 168 -9.88 -11.11 -0.30
C ARG A 168 -11.12 -10.68 -1.11
N ARG A 169 -12.07 -9.97 -0.50
CA ARG A 169 -13.39 -9.66 -1.07
C ARG A 169 -13.58 -8.19 -1.46
N LEU A 170 -12.65 -7.32 -1.06
CA LEU A 170 -12.78 -5.87 -1.24
C LEU A 170 -12.80 -5.43 -2.72
N GLY A 171 -12.05 -6.13 -3.58
CA GLY A 171 -11.76 -5.68 -4.94
C GLY A 171 -11.06 -4.32 -4.99
N THR A 172 -10.77 -3.83 -6.20
CA THR A 172 -10.11 -2.53 -6.41
C THR A 172 -10.90 -1.35 -5.80
N PRO A 173 -12.24 -1.24 -5.97
CA PRO A 173 -12.99 -0.14 -5.39
C PRO A 173 -12.94 -0.11 -3.85
N GLY A 174 -13.04 -1.28 -3.21
CA GLY A 174 -12.98 -1.41 -1.76
C GLY A 174 -11.63 -0.99 -1.19
N VAL A 175 -10.53 -1.45 -1.81
CA VAL A 175 -9.17 -1.06 -1.38
C VAL A 175 -8.95 0.45 -1.57
N ARG A 176 -9.37 1.03 -2.69
CA ARG A 176 -9.29 2.49 -2.89
C ARG A 176 -10.07 3.26 -1.84
N LYS A 177 -11.24 2.78 -1.42
CA LYS A 177 -12.04 3.39 -0.36
C LYS A 177 -11.31 3.38 0.98
N ILE A 178 -10.70 2.24 1.34
CA ILE A 178 -9.92 2.11 2.58
C ILE A 178 -8.72 3.06 2.56
N LEU A 179 -7.94 3.09 1.48
CA LEU A 179 -6.75 3.94 1.36
C LEU A 179 -7.10 5.44 1.49
N ARG A 180 -8.20 5.89 0.87
CA ARG A 180 -8.67 7.28 1.03
C ARG A 180 -9.07 7.60 2.47
N ARG A 181 -9.76 6.68 3.15
CA ARG A 181 -10.12 6.85 4.57
C ARG A 181 -8.89 6.89 5.47
N MET A 182 -7.90 6.04 5.19
CA MET A 182 -6.63 6.05 5.89
C MET A 182 -5.90 7.39 5.73
N LEU A 183 -5.87 7.97 4.52
CA LEU A 183 -5.34 9.32 4.31
C LEU A 183 -6.10 10.37 5.13
N ALA A 184 -7.43 10.32 5.13
CA ALA A 184 -8.26 11.26 5.88
C ALA A 184 -8.05 11.16 7.41
N LYS A 185 -7.82 9.94 7.93
CA LYS A 185 -7.55 9.71 9.36
C LYS A 185 -6.09 9.89 9.75
N LEU A 186 -5.17 9.92 8.79
CA LEU A 186 -3.74 10.01 9.06
C LEU A 186 -3.40 11.17 10.01
N PRO A 187 -3.98 12.38 9.94
CA PRO A 187 -3.68 13.46 10.90
C PRO A 187 -4.08 13.17 12.35
N ALA A 188 -5.01 12.24 12.58
CA ALA A 188 -5.49 11.88 13.90
C ALA A 188 -4.68 10.74 14.54
N VAL A 189 -4.12 9.84 13.73
CA VAL A 189 -3.40 8.64 14.19
C VAL A 189 -2.09 9.02 14.89
N ASP A 190 -1.74 8.34 15.97
CA ASP A 190 -0.44 8.47 16.63
C ASP A 190 0.59 7.53 15.96
N ILE A 191 1.79 8.06 15.67
CA ILE A 191 2.85 7.31 14.99
C ILE A 191 4.09 7.33 15.85
N GLY A 192 4.59 6.16 16.21
CA GLY A 192 5.81 5.96 16.98
C GLY A 192 6.93 5.38 16.13
N ARG A 193 8.16 5.88 16.33
CA ARG A 193 9.37 5.24 15.78
C ARG A 193 9.76 4.06 16.65
N GLY A 194 9.25 2.87 16.31
CA GLY A 194 9.70 1.62 16.92
C GLY A 194 11.07 1.18 16.41
N SER A 195 11.69 0.24 17.12
CA SER A 195 13.04 -0.26 16.85
C SER A 195 13.18 -1.01 15.52
N ILE A 196 12.13 -1.74 15.11
CA ILE A 196 12.11 -2.56 13.89
C ILE A 196 11.03 -2.06 12.93
N ARG A 197 9.82 -1.82 13.43
CA ARG A 197 8.66 -1.32 12.67
C ARG A 197 8.09 -0.10 13.39
N PRO A 198 7.48 0.84 12.65
CA PRO A 198 6.74 1.92 13.30
C PRO A 198 5.58 1.34 14.09
N VAL A 199 5.24 1.99 15.19
CA VAL A 199 4.06 1.69 15.98
C VAL A 199 2.96 2.65 15.58
N ILE A 200 1.79 2.11 15.23
CA ILE A 200 0.64 2.87 14.79
C ILE A 200 -0.45 2.68 15.84
N LEU A 201 -0.98 3.79 16.35
CA LEU A 201 -2.03 3.78 17.35
C LEU A 201 -3.21 4.59 16.86
N ALA A 202 -4.39 3.97 16.88
CA ALA A 202 -5.63 4.70 16.73
C ALA A 202 -5.77 5.78 17.83
N PRO A 203 -6.47 6.89 17.55
CA PRO A 203 -6.73 7.93 18.53
C PRO A 203 -7.34 7.38 19.82
N GLY A 204 -6.78 7.82 20.95
CA GLY A 204 -7.21 7.38 22.27
C GLY A 204 -6.67 6.01 22.71
N ALA A 205 -5.88 5.32 21.88
CA ALA A 205 -5.21 4.09 22.30
C ALA A 205 -4.12 4.39 23.34
N LEU A 206 -3.97 3.49 24.32
CA LEU A 206 -2.99 3.63 25.39
C LEU A 206 -1.57 3.37 24.88
N ARG A 207 -0.62 4.21 25.29
CA ARG A 207 0.82 4.02 25.00
C ARG A 207 1.55 3.13 26.00
N SER A 208 0.85 2.63 27.02
CA SER A 208 1.43 1.83 28.09
C SER A 208 2.14 0.58 27.54
N GLY A 209 3.39 0.35 27.94
CA GLY A 209 4.18 -0.80 27.51
C GLY A 209 5.02 -0.58 26.24
N LEU A 210 4.95 0.60 25.62
CA LEU A 210 5.70 0.93 24.40
C LEU A 210 7.06 1.61 24.67
N ASN A 211 7.79 1.11 25.67
CA ASN A 211 9.07 1.68 26.11
C ASN A 211 10.18 1.65 25.03
N HIS A 212 9.98 0.83 23.98
CA HIS A 212 10.89 0.71 22.85
C HIS A 212 10.67 1.80 21.78
N VAL A 213 9.65 2.65 21.93
CA VAL A 213 9.36 3.77 21.02
C VAL A 213 10.05 5.02 21.55
N THR A 214 10.99 5.54 20.75
CA THR A 214 11.88 6.64 21.16
C THR A 214 11.46 8.01 20.65
N ASP A 215 10.53 8.05 19.69
CA ASP A 215 10.06 9.28 19.04
C ASP A 215 8.59 9.08 18.65
N TRP A 216 7.78 10.13 18.85
CA TRP A 216 6.35 10.13 18.59
C TRP A 216 5.95 11.34 17.76
N SER A 217 5.21 11.09 16.70
CA SER A 217 4.42 12.10 16.02
C SER A 217 2.99 11.92 16.51
N ASN A 218 2.51 12.87 17.30
CA ASN A 218 1.16 12.82 17.86
C ASN A 218 0.12 13.24 16.81
N GLY A 219 -1.06 12.64 16.86
CA GLY A 219 -2.21 13.12 16.13
C GLY A 219 -2.61 14.52 16.59
N SER A 220 -2.91 15.40 15.66
CA SER A 220 -3.31 16.79 15.95
C SER A 220 -4.81 17.03 15.82
N THR A 221 -5.57 16.04 15.31
CA THR A 221 -7.00 16.17 15.03
C THR A 221 -7.78 15.03 15.69
N PRO A 222 -8.90 15.27 16.39
CA PRO A 222 -9.76 14.19 16.88
C PRO A 222 -10.45 13.46 15.70
N LEU A 223 -10.62 12.14 15.83
CA LEU A 223 -11.08 11.28 14.73
C LEU A 223 -12.53 11.58 14.28
N ALA A 224 -13.30 12.32 15.08
CA ALA A 224 -14.70 12.68 14.81
C ALA A 224 -14.89 13.74 13.71
N ALA A 225 -13.81 14.39 13.25
CA ALA A 225 -13.88 15.49 12.27
C ALA A 225 -13.56 15.09 10.82
N ALA A 226 -13.22 13.83 10.54
CA ALA A 226 -12.84 13.37 9.20
C ALA A 226 -14.00 12.60 8.54
N VAL A 227 -15.04 13.32 8.11
CA VAL A 227 -16.14 12.79 7.27
C VAL A 227 -16.21 13.58 5.97
#